data_AF-A0A1I4UP88-F1
#
_entry.id   AF-A0A1I4UP88-F1
#
_cell.length_a   1.000
_cell.length_b   1.000
_cell.length_c   1.000
_cell.angle_alpha   90.00
_cell.angle_beta   90.00
_cell.angle_gamma   90.00
#
_symmetry.space_group_name_H-M   'P 1'
#
loop_
_entity.id
_entity.type
_entity.pdbx_description
1 polymer ?
#
loop_
_entity_poly.entity_id
_entity_poly.type
_entity_poly.pdbx_seq_one_letter_code
_entity_poly.pdbx_strand_id
1 'polypeptide(L)'
;MYLLELEENSAGSYRFAAVVPANQVSYWSMSSFLSEMNKGQIILYFSLLSIAVEQLALGMCSFSNCKIFSQFMCSKKLLCFVIRAFSIEIPMKYQQLENLESGWKWKYLVKKHREGELITRYIELSAAQAAVDQLLAIENQPVDVLLWVQKHINPALENRMKQTIRARRKRHFNAEHQHTRKKSVDLEYLVWQRLAGLAQRRSSTLSETIIQLIEDAERKEKYASAMSLLKEDLQAILGSNKEN
;
A
#
# COMPACT_ATOMS: atom_id res chain seq x y z
N MET A 1 -22.76 -4.16 7.31
CA MET A 1 -23.13 -4.95 8.50
C MET A 1 -21.95 -5.87 8.77
N TYR A 2 -21.10 -5.53 9.75
CA TYR A 2 -19.86 -6.26 10.02
C TYR A 2 -20.16 -7.35 11.07
N LEU A 3 -19.93 -8.61 10.72
CA LEU A 3 -19.93 -9.72 11.69
C LEU A 3 -18.54 -9.75 12.34
N LEU A 4 -18.49 -9.58 13.65
CA LEU A 4 -17.29 -9.72 14.47
C LEU A 4 -17.26 -11.15 15.02
N GLU A 5 -16.32 -11.96 14.56
CA GLU A 5 -16.01 -13.24 15.21
C GLU A 5 -14.94 -13.01 16.28
N LEU A 6 -15.21 -13.49 17.49
CA LEU A 6 -14.30 -13.48 18.63
C LEU A 6 -13.58 -14.84 18.65
N GLU A 7 -12.28 -14.85 18.40
CA GLU A 7 -11.42 -16.00 18.70
C GLU A 7 -10.70 -15.78 20.04
N GLU A 8 -10.97 -16.63 21.02
CA GLU A 8 -10.24 -16.69 22.29
C GLU A 8 -8.93 -17.48 22.12
N ASN A 9 -7.81 -16.87 22.49
CA ASN A 9 -6.56 -17.59 22.69
C ASN A 9 -6.42 -18.00 24.16
N SER A 10 -5.73 -19.13 24.40
CA SER A 10 -5.46 -19.78 25.69
C SER A 10 -4.66 -18.95 26.72
N ALA A 11 -4.44 -17.65 26.46
CA ALA A 11 -3.78 -16.70 27.33
C ALA A 11 -4.66 -15.50 27.73
N GLY A 12 -5.98 -15.57 27.51
CA GLY A 12 -6.93 -14.53 27.96
C GLY A 12 -6.78 -13.16 27.27
N SER A 13 -6.22 -13.13 26.06
CA SER A 13 -6.05 -11.90 25.27
C SER A 13 -6.93 -11.94 24.02
N TYR A 14 -7.90 -11.01 23.94
CA TYR A 14 -8.79 -10.83 22.81
C TYR A 14 -8.06 -10.09 21.67
N ARG A 15 -7.92 -10.73 20.50
CA ARG A 15 -7.46 -10.06 19.27
C ARG A 15 -8.66 -9.70 18.40
N PHE A 16 -8.83 -8.41 18.11
CA PHE A 16 -9.77 -7.96 17.09
C PHE A 16 -9.16 -8.17 15.71
N ALA A 17 -9.55 -9.26 15.03
CA ALA A 17 -9.25 -9.44 13.61
C ALA A 17 -10.31 -8.70 12.78
N ALA A 18 -9.94 -7.57 12.20
CA ALA A 18 -10.78 -6.94 11.17
C ALA A 18 -10.74 -7.81 9.91
N VAL A 19 -11.76 -8.64 9.68
CA VAL A 19 -11.97 -9.32 8.41
C VAL A 19 -12.38 -8.28 7.38
N VAL A 20 -11.39 -7.66 6.74
CA VAL A 20 -11.61 -6.76 5.62
C VAL A 20 -11.99 -7.63 4.41
N PRO A 21 -13.19 -7.47 3.82
CA PRO A 21 -13.58 -8.23 2.64
C PRO A 21 -12.55 -8.00 1.52
N ALA A 22 -12.18 -9.08 0.83
CA ALA A 22 -11.10 -9.14 -0.17
C ALA A 22 -11.16 -8.05 -1.27
N ASN A 23 -12.30 -7.39 -1.43
CA ASN A 23 -12.52 -6.26 -2.34
C ASN A 23 -11.90 -4.91 -1.90
N GLN A 24 -11.39 -4.76 -0.68
CA GLN A 24 -10.75 -3.50 -0.25
C GLN A 24 -9.21 -3.52 -0.24
N VAL A 25 -8.59 -4.70 -0.34
CA VAL A 25 -7.12 -4.86 -0.24
C VAL A 25 -6.37 -4.29 -1.47
N SER A 26 -7.04 -4.18 -2.61
CA SER A 26 -6.49 -3.59 -3.84
C SER A 26 -6.35 -2.06 -3.81
N TYR A 27 -7.10 -1.37 -2.94
CA TYR A 27 -7.19 0.10 -2.93
C TYR A 27 -6.03 0.80 -2.23
N TRP A 28 -5.48 0.17 -1.19
CA TRP A 28 -4.39 0.73 -0.38
C TRP A 28 -3.05 0.77 -1.12
N SER A 29 -2.82 -0.18 -2.04
CA SER A 29 -1.63 -0.21 -2.89
C SER A 29 -1.60 0.93 -3.92
N MET A 30 -2.76 1.38 -4.41
CA MET A 30 -2.84 2.33 -5.51
C MET A 30 -2.95 3.78 -5.03
N SER A 31 -3.54 4.01 -3.85
CA SER A 31 -3.55 5.34 -3.23
C SER A 31 -2.15 5.79 -2.80
N SER A 32 -1.30 4.86 -2.36
CA SER A 32 0.10 5.13 -2.02
C SER A 32 0.98 5.36 -3.25
N PHE A 33 0.55 4.88 -4.43
CA PHE A 33 1.27 5.04 -5.70
C PHE A 33 1.01 6.40 -6.34
N LEU A 34 -0.25 6.87 -6.30
CA LEU A 34 -0.62 8.17 -6.86
C LEU A 34 -0.04 9.37 -6.09
N SER A 35 0.27 9.24 -4.80
CA SER A 35 0.93 10.31 -4.03
C SER A 35 2.45 10.38 -4.27
N GLU A 36 3.05 9.38 -4.90
CA GLU A 36 4.50 9.28 -5.14
C GLU A 36 4.91 9.61 -6.60
N MET A 37 3.98 9.94 -7.50
CA MET A 37 4.28 10.29 -8.89
C MET A 37 4.48 11.80 -9.10
N ASN A 38 5.51 12.20 -9.85
CA ASN A 38 5.72 13.59 -10.25
C ASN A 38 4.54 14.09 -11.13
N LYS A 39 4.13 15.36 -10.97
CA LYS A 39 3.00 15.98 -11.70
C LYS A 39 3.05 15.74 -13.22
N GLY A 40 4.24 15.73 -13.83
CA GLY A 40 4.41 15.46 -15.27
C GLY A 40 4.12 14.01 -15.69
N GLN A 41 4.39 13.03 -14.82
CA GLN A 41 4.05 11.62 -15.10
C GLN A 41 2.55 11.37 -14.94
N ILE A 42 1.90 12.07 -14.01
CA ILE A 42 0.43 12.02 -13.86
C ILE A 42 -0.25 12.56 -15.12
N ILE A 43 0.27 13.65 -15.71
CA ILE A 43 -0.27 14.24 -16.95
C ILE A 43 -0.11 13.28 -18.15
N LEU A 44 1.05 12.63 -18.31
CA LEU A 44 1.27 11.63 -19.37
C LEU A 44 0.38 10.40 -19.21
N TYR A 45 0.10 9.98 -17.98
CA TYR A 45 -0.85 8.90 -17.70
C TYR A 45 -2.29 9.32 -18.03
N PHE A 46 -2.68 10.55 -17.71
CA PHE A 46 -4.01 11.06 -18.04
C PHE A 46 -4.22 11.24 -19.55
N SER A 47 -3.19 11.67 -20.30
CA SER A 47 -3.28 11.79 -21.75
C SER A 47 -3.35 10.42 -22.43
N LEU A 48 -2.54 9.44 -22.00
CA LEU A 48 -2.64 8.06 -22.49
C LEU A 48 -3.97 7.38 -22.12
N LEU A 49 -4.51 7.66 -20.93
CA LEU A 49 -5.82 7.19 -20.51
C LEU A 49 -6.94 7.85 -21.33
N SER A 50 -6.81 9.13 -21.67
CA SER A 50 -7.75 9.85 -22.54
C SER A 50 -7.76 9.25 -23.95
N ILE A 51 -6.58 8.96 -24.53
CA ILE A 51 -6.46 8.32 -25.84
C ILE A 51 -7.04 6.90 -25.84
N ALA A 52 -6.80 6.13 -24.77
CA ALA A 52 -7.36 4.77 -24.64
C ALA A 52 -8.89 4.78 -24.43
N VAL A 53 -9.42 5.81 -23.78
CA VAL A 53 -10.87 5.99 -23.60
C VAL A 53 -11.53 6.48 -24.88
N GLU A 54 -10.87 7.30 -25.70
CA GLU A 54 -11.35 7.63 -27.06
C GLU A 54 -11.40 6.39 -27.96
N GLN A 55 -10.42 5.49 -27.87
CA GLN A 55 -10.40 4.23 -28.63
C GLN A 55 -11.52 3.25 -28.20
N LEU A 56 -11.85 3.20 -26.90
CA LEU A 56 -12.98 2.41 -26.37
C LEU A 56 -14.34 3.08 -26.64
N ALA A 57 -14.41 4.41 -26.68
CA ALA A 57 -15.63 5.16 -27.00
C ALA A 57 -16.04 5.00 -28.47
N LEU A 58 -15.08 4.83 -29.39
CA LEU A 58 -15.36 4.54 -30.80
C LEU A 58 -16.00 3.15 -31.03
N GLY A 59 -15.89 2.23 -30.07
CA GLY A 59 -16.51 0.90 -30.12
C GLY A 59 -17.91 0.82 -29.50
N MET A 60 -18.37 1.86 -28.78
CA MET A 60 -19.63 1.87 -28.04
C MET A 60 -20.38 3.18 -28.26
N CYS A 61 -20.71 3.48 -29.52
CA CYS A 61 -21.69 4.51 -29.88
C CYS A 61 -23.09 4.09 -29.42
N SER A 62 -23.40 4.22 -28.13
CA SER A 62 -24.78 4.31 -27.58
C SER A 62 -24.76 4.47 -26.05
N PHE A 63 -24.18 5.53 -25.49
CA PHE A 63 -24.51 5.93 -24.12
C PHE A 63 -24.49 7.46 -23.99
N SER A 64 -25.62 8.05 -24.36
CA SER A 64 -25.93 9.47 -24.20
C SER A 64 -26.17 9.80 -22.73
N ASN A 65 -25.11 10.04 -21.94
CA ASN A 65 -25.19 10.82 -20.69
C ASN A 65 -23.81 11.15 -20.09
N CYS A 66 -23.31 12.36 -20.36
CA CYS A 66 -22.00 12.87 -19.90
C CYS A 66 -21.79 12.87 -18.37
N LYS A 67 -22.86 12.87 -17.57
CA LYS A 67 -22.75 12.86 -16.09
C LYS A 67 -22.35 11.49 -15.54
N ILE A 68 -22.81 10.41 -16.17
CA ILE A 68 -22.48 9.04 -15.74
C ILE A 68 -21.02 8.72 -16.10
N PHE A 69 -20.55 9.18 -17.26
CA PHE A 69 -19.17 8.97 -17.71
C PHE A 69 -18.13 9.64 -16.80
N SER A 70 -18.39 10.87 -16.35
CA SER A 70 -17.54 11.58 -15.36
C SER A 70 -17.45 10.81 -14.03
N GLN A 71 -18.56 10.26 -13.57
CA GLN A 71 -18.62 9.48 -12.33
C GLN A 71 -17.97 8.08 -12.50
N PHE A 72 -18.03 7.51 -13.70
CA PHE A 72 -17.40 6.24 -14.07
C PHE A 72 -15.87 6.36 -14.19
N MET A 73 -15.39 7.46 -14.78
CA MET A 73 -13.97 7.77 -14.96
C MET A 73 -13.26 8.16 -13.65
N CYS A 74 -14.00 8.64 -12.65
CA CYS A 74 -13.45 8.98 -11.33
C CYS A 74 -13.28 7.75 -10.41
N SER A 75 -13.74 6.56 -10.84
CA SER A 75 -13.64 5.35 -10.05
C SER A 75 -12.24 4.73 -10.17
N LYS A 76 -11.50 4.66 -9.05
CA LYS A 76 -10.24 3.92 -8.91
C LYS A 76 -10.32 2.47 -9.43
N LYS A 77 -11.53 1.89 -9.57
CA LYS A 77 -11.77 0.57 -10.19
C LYS A 77 -11.42 0.54 -11.67
N LEU A 78 -11.72 1.59 -12.42
CA LEU A 78 -11.48 1.65 -13.87
C LEU A 78 -9.98 1.75 -14.15
N LEU A 79 -9.25 2.54 -13.36
CA LEU A 79 -7.78 2.60 -13.44
C LEU A 79 -7.12 1.23 -13.16
N CYS A 80 -7.59 0.51 -12.13
CA CYS A 80 -7.16 -0.89 -11.89
C CYS A 80 -7.46 -1.79 -13.09
N PHE A 81 -8.64 -1.65 -13.70
CA PHE A 81 -9.08 -2.47 -14.81
C PHE A 81 -8.24 -2.20 -16.08
N VAL A 82 -7.97 -0.93 -16.39
CA VAL A 82 -7.13 -0.52 -17.52
C VAL A 82 -5.67 -0.96 -17.31
N ILE A 83 -5.10 -0.78 -16.11
CA ILE A 83 -3.74 -1.25 -15.80
C ILE A 83 -3.63 -2.78 -15.94
N ARG A 84 -4.67 -3.52 -15.53
CA ARG A 84 -4.72 -4.99 -15.62
C ARG A 84 -4.98 -5.49 -17.03
N ALA A 85 -5.66 -4.70 -17.87
CA ALA A 85 -5.93 -5.01 -19.27
C ALA A 85 -4.74 -4.66 -20.21
N PHE A 86 -3.94 -3.65 -19.88
CA PHE A 86 -2.85 -3.17 -20.74
C PHE A 86 -1.45 -3.68 -20.37
N SER A 87 -1.30 -4.58 -19.39
CA SER A 87 0.01 -5.10 -18.95
C SER A 87 1.07 -3.99 -18.85
N ILE A 88 0.68 -2.83 -18.31
CA ILE A 88 1.60 -1.68 -18.22
C ILE A 88 2.72 -2.10 -17.29
N GLU A 89 3.89 -2.39 -17.87
CA GLU A 89 5.11 -2.69 -17.13
C GLU A 89 5.49 -1.46 -16.33
N ILE A 90 5.09 -1.45 -15.06
CA ILE A 90 5.49 -0.43 -14.10
C ILE A 90 7.03 -0.48 -14.02
N PRO A 91 7.74 0.61 -14.33
CA PRO A 91 9.20 0.60 -14.37
C PRO A 91 9.77 0.14 -13.03
N MET A 92 10.66 -0.85 -13.10
CA MET A 92 11.21 -1.48 -11.90
C MET A 92 12.19 -0.54 -11.19
N LYS A 93 11.79 -0.05 -10.01
CA LYS A 93 12.68 0.74 -9.12
C LYS A 93 13.82 -0.08 -8.49
N TYR A 94 13.63 -1.38 -8.31
CA TYR A 94 14.58 -2.27 -7.65
C TYR A 94 14.98 -3.39 -8.59
N GLN A 95 16.28 -3.72 -8.64
CA GLN A 95 16.79 -4.85 -9.39
C GLN A 95 16.22 -6.17 -8.84
N GLN A 96 15.89 -7.10 -9.74
CA GLN A 96 15.51 -8.46 -9.34
C GLN A 96 16.76 -9.31 -9.17
N LEU A 97 16.87 -9.97 -8.02
CA LEU A 97 18.00 -10.86 -7.70
C LEU A 97 17.50 -12.30 -7.76
N GLU A 98 17.52 -12.91 -8.96
CA GLU A 98 16.86 -14.19 -9.22
C GLU A 98 17.28 -15.29 -8.23
N ASN A 99 18.58 -15.44 -7.99
CA ASN A 99 19.11 -16.46 -7.06
C ASN A 99 18.57 -16.27 -5.63
N LEU A 100 18.59 -15.03 -5.13
CA LEU A 100 18.15 -14.73 -3.76
C LEU A 100 16.62 -14.82 -3.62
N GLU A 101 15.89 -14.36 -4.64
CA GLU A 101 14.43 -14.42 -4.68
C GLU A 101 13.91 -15.86 -4.79
N SER A 102 14.60 -16.74 -5.53
CA SER A 102 14.27 -18.17 -5.57
C SER A 102 14.35 -18.80 -4.18
N GLY A 103 15.39 -18.49 -3.40
CA GLY A 103 15.48 -18.92 -2.01
C GLY A 103 14.34 -18.38 -1.13
N TRP A 104 13.89 -17.14 -1.35
CA TRP A 104 12.74 -16.59 -0.63
C TRP A 104 11.41 -17.23 -1.03
N LYS A 105 11.22 -17.55 -2.31
CA LYS A 105 10.05 -18.26 -2.83
C LYS A 105 9.95 -19.64 -2.20
N TRP A 106 11.05 -20.41 -2.21
CA TRP A 106 11.10 -21.73 -1.58
C TRP A 106 10.75 -21.67 -0.09
N LYS A 107 11.40 -20.79 0.68
CA LYS A 107 11.10 -20.61 2.12
C LYS A 107 9.64 -20.22 2.38
N TYR A 108 9.05 -19.39 1.52
CA TYR A 108 7.64 -19.01 1.63
C TYR A 108 6.71 -20.20 1.40
N LEU A 109 6.94 -20.97 0.33
CA LEU A 109 6.13 -22.13 -0.02
C LEU A 109 6.21 -23.20 1.08
N VAL A 110 7.42 -23.57 1.52
CA VAL A 110 7.59 -24.55 2.61
C VAL A 110 6.90 -24.09 3.90
N LYS A 111 6.95 -22.78 4.22
CA LYS A 111 6.21 -22.25 5.37
C LYS A 111 4.70 -22.42 5.19
N LYS A 112 4.16 -22.11 4.02
CA LYS A 112 2.72 -22.26 3.71
C LYS A 112 2.25 -23.72 3.76
N HIS A 113 3.12 -24.65 3.38
CA HIS A 113 2.85 -26.08 3.48
C HIS A 113 2.66 -26.48 4.94
N ARG A 114 3.59 -26.03 5.81
CA ARG A 114 3.56 -26.31 7.25
C ARG A 114 2.37 -25.67 7.96
N GLU A 115 1.82 -24.59 7.41
CA GLU A 115 0.56 -23.97 7.87
C GLU A 115 -0.69 -24.76 7.42
N GLY A 116 -0.54 -25.81 6.59
CA GLY A 116 -1.64 -26.61 6.06
C GLY A 116 -2.35 -26.01 4.84
N GLU A 117 -1.75 -25.00 4.20
CA GLU A 117 -2.33 -24.32 3.05
C GLU A 117 -2.02 -25.09 1.74
N LEU A 118 -3.01 -25.21 0.84
CA LEU A 118 -2.85 -25.89 -0.45
C LEU A 118 -1.97 -25.07 -1.40
N ILE A 119 -0.72 -25.52 -1.56
CA ILE A 119 0.26 -24.84 -2.43
C ILE A 119 0.06 -25.19 -3.90
N THR A 120 -0.33 -26.42 -4.18
CA THR A 120 -0.41 -26.96 -5.53
C THR A 120 -1.76 -26.67 -6.19
N ARG A 121 -1.79 -26.60 -7.52
CA ARG A 121 -3.03 -26.50 -8.29
C ARG A 121 -3.84 -27.80 -8.40
N TYR A 122 -3.26 -28.93 -8.00
CA TYR A 122 -3.88 -30.25 -8.12
C TYR A 122 -5.00 -30.43 -7.10
N ILE A 123 -6.10 -31.03 -7.54
CA ILE A 123 -7.24 -31.40 -6.69
C ILE A 123 -6.93 -32.69 -5.93
N GLU A 124 -6.20 -33.61 -6.57
CA GLU A 124 -5.84 -34.90 -5.98
C GLU A 124 -4.71 -34.77 -4.95
N LEU A 125 -4.93 -35.37 -3.78
CA LEU A 125 -3.98 -35.34 -2.66
C LEU A 125 -2.67 -36.05 -3.00
N SER A 126 -2.71 -37.17 -3.73
CA SER A 126 -1.51 -37.91 -4.11
C SER A 126 -0.61 -37.11 -5.05
N ALA A 127 -1.20 -36.43 -6.04
CA ALA A 127 -0.46 -35.59 -6.98
C ALA A 127 0.07 -34.31 -6.30
N ALA A 128 -0.70 -33.74 -5.36
CA ALA A 128 -0.27 -32.62 -4.53
C ALA A 128 0.95 -32.99 -3.67
N GLN A 129 0.89 -34.13 -2.98
CA GLN A 129 1.99 -34.60 -2.13
C GLN A 129 3.26 -34.87 -2.93
N ALA A 130 3.15 -35.55 -4.08
CA ALA A 130 4.30 -35.81 -4.93
C ALA A 130 4.99 -34.51 -5.42
N ALA A 131 4.23 -33.47 -5.71
CA ALA A 131 4.78 -32.16 -6.08
C ALA A 131 5.43 -31.45 -4.88
N VAL A 132 4.88 -31.61 -3.66
CA VAL A 132 5.50 -31.08 -2.43
C VAL A 132 6.81 -31.80 -2.13
N ASP A 133 6.87 -33.11 -2.29
CA ASP A 133 8.08 -33.88 -2.06
C ASP A 133 9.21 -33.45 -3.01
N GLN A 134 8.87 -33.17 -4.28
CA GLN A 134 9.79 -32.56 -5.24
C GLN A 134 10.29 -31.19 -4.76
N LEU A 135 9.39 -30.33 -4.25
CA LEU A 135 9.78 -29.00 -3.75
C LEU A 135 10.77 -29.10 -2.59
N LEU A 136 10.57 -30.05 -1.68
CA LEU A 136 11.45 -30.26 -0.53
C LEU A 136 12.86 -30.71 -0.95
N ALA A 137 12.99 -31.47 -2.04
CA ALA A 137 14.28 -31.92 -2.57
C ALA A 137 15.10 -30.80 -3.25
N ILE A 138 14.43 -29.76 -3.77
CA ILE A 138 15.01 -28.72 -4.63
C ILE A 138 15.69 -27.57 -3.84
N GLU A 139 15.80 -27.64 -2.50
CA GLU A 139 16.22 -26.54 -1.59
C GLU A 139 17.37 -25.64 -2.10
N ASN A 140 18.42 -26.22 -2.70
CA ASN A 140 19.62 -25.50 -3.14
C ASN A 140 19.66 -25.13 -4.64
N GLN A 141 18.60 -25.39 -5.40
CA GLN A 141 18.59 -25.21 -6.87
C GLN A 141 17.63 -24.09 -7.29
N PRO A 142 18.13 -22.86 -7.55
CA PRO A 142 17.26 -21.69 -7.78
C PRO A 142 16.47 -21.77 -9.09
N VAL A 143 16.99 -22.44 -10.12
CA VAL A 143 16.34 -22.61 -11.43
C VAL A 143 15.15 -23.56 -11.31
N ASP A 144 15.33 -24.67 -10.62
CA ASP A 144 14.30 -25.70 -10.46
C ASP A 144 13.13 -25.21 -9.58
N VAL A 145 13.40 -24.34 -8.59
CA VAL A 145 12.32 -23.65 -7.83
C VAL A 145 11.43 -22.82 -8.76
N LEU A 146 12.00 -22.12 -9.74
CA LEU A 146 11.22 -21.30 -10.67
C LEU A 146 10.36 -22.17 -11.59
N LEU A 147 10.94 -23.24 -12.12
CA LEU A 147 10.22 -24.22 -12.93
C LEU A 147 9.08 -24.88 -12.15
N TRP A 148 9.34 -25.24 -10.89
CA TRP A 148 8.32 -25.80 -10.00
C TRP A 148 7.17 -24.81 -9.77
N VAL A 149 7.47 -23.54 -9.50
CA VAL A 149 6.47 -22.49 -9.33
C VAL A 149 5.61 -22.35 -10.58
N GLN A 150 6.21 -22.31 -11.77
CA GLN A 150 5.46 -22.16 -13.02
C GLN A 150 4.54 -23.37 -13.29
N LYS A 151 4.99 -24.58 -12.91
CA LYS A 151 4.29 -25.82 -13.24
C LYS A 151 3.23 -26.25 -12.22
N HIS A 152 3.47 -26.04 -10.93
CA HIS A 152 2.69 -26.70 -9.88
C HIS A 152 1.89 -25.74 -8.99
N ILE A 153 2.15 -24.42 -9.01
CA ILE A 153 1.56 -23.48 -8.06
C ILE A 153 0.04 -23.29 -8.24
N ASN A 154 -0.66 -23.13 -7.13
CA ASN A 154 -2.04 -22.67 -7.08
C ASN A 154 -2.13 -21.18 -7.50
N PRO A 155 -2.97 -20.80 -8.49
CA PRO A 155 -3.09 -19.43 -8.96
C PRO A 155 -3.52 -18.41 -7.88
N ALA A 156 -4.27 -18.85 -6.86
CA ALA A 156 -4.65 -17.99 -5.74
C ALA A 156 -3.46 -17.66 -4.82
N LEU A 157 -2.52 -18.61 -4.69
CA LEU A 157 -1.31 -18.44 -3.90
C LEU A 157 -0.24 -17.65 -4.67
N GLU A 158 -0.16 -17.83 -5.98
CA GLU A 158 0.84 -17.18 -6.83
C GLU A 158 0.81 -15.65 -6.69
N ASN A 159 -0.37 -15.04 -6.71
CA ASN A 159 -0.51 -13.58 -6.57
C ASN A 159 -0.06 -13.08 -5.19
N ARG A 160 -0.43 -13.79 -4.11
CA ARG A 160 0.00 -13.46 -2.74
C ARG A 160 1.50 -13.64 -2.56
N MET A 161 2.07 -14.68 -3.18
CA MET A 161 3.51 -14.91 -3.21
C MET A 161 4.23 -13.78 -3.95
N LYS A 162 3.80 -13.41 -5.16
CA LYS A 162 4.39 -12.29 -5.93
C LYS A 162 4.40 -10.99 -5.11
N GLN A 163 3.31 -10.67 -4.42
CA GLN A 163 3.23 -9.51 -3.54
C GLN A 163 4.19 -9.62 -2.34
N THR A 164 4.27 -10.80 -1.73
CA THR A 164 5.18 -11.06 -0.60
C THR A 164 6.63 -10.91 -1.01
N ILE A 165 7.03 -11.47 -2.16
CA ILE A 165 8.38 -11.36 -2.70
C ILE A 165 8.70 -9.91 -3.08
N ARG A 166 7.77 -9.18 -3.72
CA ARG A 166 7.92 -7.74 -4.01
C ARG A 166 8.14 -6.93 -2.72
N ALA A 167 7.36 -7.19 -1.68
CA ALA A 167 7.49 -6.53 -0.39
C ALA A 167 8.85 -6.84 0.26
N ARG A 168 9.29 -8.10 0.19
CA ARG A 168 10.59 -8.53 0.72
C ARG A 168 11.75 -7.89 -0.03
N ARG A 169 11.71 -7.85 -1.37
CA ARG A 169 12.68 -7.14 -2.20
C ARG A 169 12.79 -5.67 -1.82
N LYS A 170 11.65 -4.97 -1.73
CA LYS A 170 11.62 -3.56 -1.29
C LYS A 170 12.28 -3.38 0.08
N ARG A 171 11.97 -4.26 1.05
CA ARG A 171 12.54 -4.19 2.41
C ARG A 171 14.04 -4.48 2.44
N HIS A 172 14.53 -5.40 1.60
CA HIS A 172 15.95 -5.71 1.48
C HIS A 172 16.75 -4.46 1.08
N PHE A 173 16.39 -3.84 -0.05
CA PHE A 173 17.07 -2.63 -0.52
C PHE A 173 16.86 -1.43 0.41
N ASN A 174 15.67 -1.26 1.01
CA ASN A 174 15.43 -0.18 1.95
C ASN A 174 16.16 -0.35 3.30
N ALA A 175 16.68 -1.53 3.60
CA ALA A 175 17.45 -1.75 4.82
C ALA A 175 18.88 -1.21 4.72
N GLU A 176 19.40 -1.03 3.50
CA GLU A 176 20.75 -0.51 3.24
C GLU A 176 20.91 0.95 3.67
N HIS A 177 19.84 1.76 3.52
CA HIS A 177 19.87 3.19 3.80
C HIS A 177 18.94 3.55 4.95
N GLN A 178 19.46 4.19 6.00
CA GLN A 178 18.70 4.53 7.20
C GLN A 178 17.47 5.41 6.90
N HIS A 179 17.56 6.35 5.97
CA HIS A 179 16.44 7.24 5.61
C HIS A 179 15.32 6.55 4.83
N THR A 180 15.56 5.37 4.23
CA THR A 180 14.52 4.58 3.54
C THR A 180 13.92 3.48 4.41
N ARG A 181 14.59 3.15 5.52
CA ARG A 181 14.12 2.21 6.53
C ARG A 181 12.84 2.72 7.20
N LYS A 182 11.86 1.84 7.37
CA LYS A 182 10.60 2.13 8.06
C LYS A 182 10.57 1.50 9.44
N LYS A 183 9.81 2.08 10.36
CA LYS A 183 9.60 1.59 11.73
C LYS A 183 8.11 1.31 11.92
N SER A 184 7.80 0.19 12.56
CA SER A 184 6.47 -0.09 13.09
C SER A 184 6.34 0.62 14.44
N VAL A 185 5.25 1.36 14.63
CA VAL A 185 4.91 2.05 15.87
C VAL A 185 3.46 1.70 16.16
N ASP A 186 3.20 1.25 17.37
CA ASP A 186 1.84 1.00 17.84
C ASP A 186 1.31 2.28 18.48
N LEU A 187 0.08 2.66 18.11
CA LEU A 187 -0.61 3.84 18.61
C LEU A 187 -1.93 3.39 19.25
N GLU A 188 -2.39 4.16 20.25
CA GLU A 188 -3.75 4.00 20.75
C GLU A 188 -4.78 4.22 19.64
N TYR A 189 -5.86 3.44 19.68
CA TYR A 189 -6.86 3.42 18.61
C TYR A 189 -7.43 4.81 18.29
N LEU A 190 -7.79 5.59 19.31
CA LEU A 190 -8.36 6.93 19.13
C LEU A 190 -7.37 7.93 18.52
N VAL A 191 -6.09 7.82 18.89
CA VAL A 191 -5.01 8.66 18.34
C VAL A 191 -4.81 8.32 16.87
N TRP A 192 -4.72 7.03 16.54
CA TRP A 192 -4.61 6.56 15.17
C TRP A 192 -5.81 7.02 14.32
N GLN A 193 -7.04 6.91 14.82
CA GLN A 193 -8.24 7.30 14.10
C GLN A 193 -8.23 8.80 13.73
N ARG A 194 -7.84 9.67 14.67
CA ARG A 194 -7.72 11.12 14.43
C ARG A 194 -6.62 11.44 13.42
N LEU A 195 -5.46 10.82 13.56
CA LEU A 195 -4.31 11.03 12.67
C LEU A 195 -4.61 10.53 11.25
N ALA A 196 -5.18 9.33 11.12
CA ALA A 196 -5.60 8.77 9.85
C ALA A 196 -6.68 9.62 9.18
N GLY A 197 -7.65 10.11 9.95
CA GLY A 197 -8.67 11.04 9.45
C GLY A 197 -8.06 12.35 8.94
N LEU A 198 -7.07 12.91 9.63
CA LEU A 198 -6.34 14.10 9.18
C LEU A 198 -5.54 13.85 7.89
N ALA A 199 -4.78 12.74 7.84
CA ALA A 199 -3.99 12.36 6.68
C ALA A 199 -4.88 12.14 5.44
N GLN A 200 -6.02 11.45 5.62
CA GLN A 200 -7.00 11.22 4.57
C GLN A 200 -7.58 12.53 4.03
N ARG A 201 -7.94 13.49 4.90
CA ARG A 201 -8.46 14.81 4.49
C ARG A 201 -7.43 15.63 3.73
N ARG A 202 -6.15 15.54 4.11
CA ARG A 202 -5.04 16.23 3.44
C ARG A 202 -4.52 15.50 2.19
N SER A 203 -5.02 14.29 1.92
CA SER A 203 -4.51 13.40 0.86
C SER A 203 -2.99 13.16 0.97
N SER A 204 -2.48 13.12 2.20
CA SER A 204 -1.06 12.92 2.52
C SER A 204 -0.85 11.59 3.22
N THR A 205 0.38 11.09 3.22
CA THR A 205 0.72 9.91 4.02
C THR A 205 0.71 10.25 5.51
N LEU A 206 0.55 9.24 6.37
CA LEU A 206 0.63 9.43 7.83
C LEU A 206 1.97 10.08 8.24
N SER A 207 3.07 9.66 7.63
CA SER A 207 4.41 10.21 7.92
C SER A 207 4.53 11.69 7.56
N GLU A 208 4.08 12.10 6.37
CA GLU A 208 4.08 13.51 5.96
C GLU A 208 3.17 14.36 6.84
N THR A 209 2.02 13.81 7.24
CA THR A 209 1.08 14.50 8.13
C THR A 209 1.72 14.75 9.49
N ILE A 210 2.46 13.78 10.04
CA ILE A 210 3.20 13.96 11.31
C ILE A 210 4.24 15.08 11.18
N ILE A 211 5.00 15.12 10.08
CA ILE A 211 6.00 16.18 9.85
C ILE A 211 5.33 17.55 9.85
N GLN A 212 4.24 17.72 9.09
CA GLN A 212 3.48 18.98 9.05
C GLN A 212 2.94 19.37 10.43
N LEU A 213 2.44 18.42 11.22
CA LEU A 213 1.91 18.71 12.56
C LEU A 213 3.00 19.17 13.53
N ILE A 214 4.22 18.62 13.42
CA ILE A 214 5.38 19.07 14.21
C ILE A 214 5.76 20.49 13.80
N GLU A 215 5.88 20.76 12.50
CA GLU A 215 6.21 22.10 11.98
C GLU A 215 5.13 23.15 12.32
N ASP A 216 3.85 22.76 12.32
CA ASP A 216 2.73 23.62 12.72
C ASP A 216 2.77 23.93 14.22
N ALA A 217 3.11 22.94 15.06
CA ALA A 217 3.24 23.12 16.51
C ALA A 217 4.41 24.06 16.86
N GLU A 218 5.58 23.84 16.27
CA GLU A 218 6.75 24.71 16.47
C GLU A 218 6.50 26.15 16.01
N ARG A 219 5.78 26.33 14.89
CA ARG A 219 5.38 27.66 14.43
C ARG A 219 4.38 28.31 15.37
N LYS A 220 3.41 27.56 15.89
CA LYS A 220 2.41 28.09 16.85
C LYS A 220 3.06 28.70 18.09
N GLU A 221 4.10 28.06 18.64
CA GLU A 221 4.85 28.58 19.78
C GLU A 221 5.58 29.89 19.45
N LYS A 222 6.27 29.94 18.30
CA LYS A 222 6.94 31.16 17.81
C LYS A 222 5.95 32.31 17.59
N TYR A 223 4.79 32.03 17.00
CA TYR A 223 3.73 33.02 16.79
C TYR A 223 3.15 33.55 18.11
N ALA A 224 2.97 32.69 19.12
CA ALA A 224 2.47 33.12 20.42
C ALA A 224 3.47 34.06 21.13
N SER A 225 4.77 33.73 21.08
CA SER A 225 5.82 34.59 21.64
C SER A 225 5.89 35.94 20.92
N ALA A 226 5.93 35.95 19.58
CA ALA A 226 5.93 37.18 18.79
C ALA A 226 4.68 38.05 19.04
N MET A 227 3.51 37.42 19.23
CA MET A 227 2.28 38.13 19.55
C MET A 227 2.29 38.73 20.96
N SER A 228 2.89 38.04 21.94
CA SER A 228 3.05 38.59 23.31
C SER A 228 3.97 39.79 23.30
N LEU A 229 5.13 39.68 22.63
CA LEU A 229 6.09 40.78 22.48
C LEU A 229 5.43 42.00 21.80
N LEU A 230 4.73 41.79 20.69
CA LEU A 230 4.02 42.87 19.99
C LEU A 230 2.99 43.56 20.91
N LYS A 231 2.27 42.77 21.72
CA LYS A 231 1.28 43.30 22.66
C LYS A 231 1.95 44.11 23.77
N GLU A 232 3.05 43.63 24.32
CA GLU A 232 3.85 44.32 25.34
C GLU A 232 4.42 45.64 24.79
N ASP A 233 5.01 45.60 23.59
CA ASP A 233 5.55 46.78 22.90
C ASP A 233 4.47 47.85 22.68
N LEU A 234 3.29 47.44 22.18
CA LEU A 234 2.16 48.34 21.99
C LEU A 234 1.64 48.91 23.31
N GLN A 235 1.57 48.09 24.37
CA GLN A 235 1.15 48.53 25.69
C GLN A 235 2.15 49.52 26.29
N ALA A 236 3.45 49.36 26.06
CA ALA A 236 4.48 50.30 26.49
C ALA A 236 4.35 51.65 25.77
N ILE A 237 4.13 51.64 24.44
CA ILE A 237 3.94 52.85 23.63
C ILE A 237 2.66 53.61 24.02
N LEU A 238 1.58 52.89 24.32
CA LEU A 238 0.30 53.51 24.69
C LEU A 238 0.24 53.90 26.18
N GLY A 239 0.90 53.15 27.05
CA GLY A 239 0.93 53.37 28.50
C GLY A 239 1.73 54.60 28.92
N SER A 240 2.72 55.01 28.12
CA SER A 240 3.54 56.21 28.34
C SER A 240 2.80 57.54 28.11
N ASN A 241 1.59 57.53 27.55
CA ASN A 241 0.78 58.73 27.30
C ASN A 241 -0.23 59.08 28.41
N LYS A 242 -0.19 58.40 29.57
CA LYS A 242 -1.13 58.65 30.69
C LYS A 242 -0.60 59.55 31.81
N GLU A 243 0.61 60.08 31.69
CA GLU A 243 1.13 61.10 32.61
C GLU A 243 1.19 62.45 31.87
N ASN A 244 0.10 63.22 31.94
CA ASN A 244 0.04 64.68 31.76
C ASN A 244 -1.27 65.21 32.35
#